data_AF-A0AAF0S697-F1
#
_entry.id   AF-A0AAF0S697-F1
#
_cell.length_a   1.000
_cell.length_b   1.000
_cell.length_c   1.000
_cell.angle_alpha   90.00
_cell.angle_beta   90.00
_cell.angle_gamma   90.00
#
_symmetry.space_group_name_H-M   'P 1'
#
loop_
_entity.id
_entity.type
_entity.pdbx_description
1 polymer ?
#
loop_
_entity_poly.entity_id
_entity_poly.type
_entity_poly.pdbx_seq_one_letter_code
_entity_poly.pdbx_strand_id
1 'polypeptide(L)'
;MGSPSADKFLTCVLKRSENDAIVRVGALILIMLVVPVMAVLLTLDALWIFNTYFADPTEVIELPNFILDHMDDFVGAHMMEYTIGTFILFFLMKAFYDHCKRDHMWMDALIGYAEENGRDASKLKSIKEEMKIGRADRIYKVYGVWFVFVGLCCVFQALFISMRDLQPHTAVAVINALIFVMIVQLSYTTGFLIYFINIYDEVQVRFTEEYQSLMSDLLPDLGVMVDNIKEIKMVPYMVITIFTLGLLSLFSMFWAVHTLNIHIKNQWDYEEKLMRIIVKREKAIRVEVVEDTDDSLKGLARRMMRS
;
A
#
# COMPACT_ATOMS: atom_id res chain seq x y z
N MET A 1 -14.81 36.47 -11.48
CA MET A 1 -14.15 35.44 -12.31
C MET A 1 -13.64 34.40 -11.34
N GLY A 2 -13.74 33.11 -11.65
CA GLY A 2 -13.23 32.06 -10.76
C GLY A 2 -11.71 32.15 -10.60
N SER A 3 -11.23 31.85 -9.39
CA SER A 3 -9.80 31.75 -9.09
C SER A 3 -9.12 30.61 -9.91
N PRO A 4 -8.00 30.87 -10.61
CA PRO A 4 -7.21 29.82 -11.27
C PRO A 4 -6.75 28.72 -10.30
N SER A 5 -6.46 29.09 -9.06
CA SER A 5 -6.09 28.14 -8.01
C SER A 5 -7.27 27.27 -7.56
N ALA A 6 -8.49 27.82 -7.52
CA ALA A 6 -9.71 27.02 -7.30
C ALA A 6 -9.92 26.00 -8.43
N ASP A 7 -9.75 26.39 -9.70
CA ASP A 7 -9.91 25.50 -10.85
C ASP A 7 -8.89 24.35 -10.85
N LYS A 8 -7.64 24.63 -10.42
CA LYS A 8 -6.61 23.60 -10.21
C LYS A 8 -6.99 22.62 -9.11
N PHE A 9 -7.49 23.12 -7.98
CA PHE A 9 -7.96 22.26 -6.89
C PHE A 9 -9.11 21.36 -7.36
N LEU A 10 -10.11 21.94 -8.02
CA LEU A 10 -11.26 21.24 -8.62
C LEU A 10 -10.81 20.14 -9.58
N THR A 11 -9.91 20.47 -10.50
CA THR A 11 -9.36 19.49 -11.47
C THR A 11 -8.64 18.35 -10.75
N CYS A 12 -7.86 18.67 -9.72
CA CYS A 12 -7.13 17.68 -8.92
C CYS A 12 -8.07 16.71 -8.18
N VAL A 13 -9.21 17.20 -7.67
CA VAL A 13 -10.23 16.35 -7.03
C VAL A 13 -11.01 15.53 -8.05
N LEU A 14 -11.36 16.10 -9.21
CA LEU A 14 -12.12 15.41 -10.27
C LEU A 14 -11.31 14.31 -10.97
N LYS A 15 -10.00 14.52 -11.17
CA LYS A 15 -9.08 13.55 -11.79
C LYS A 15 -8.45 12.56 -10.80
N ARG A 16 -9.02 12.42 -9.61
CA ARG A 16 -8.48 11.56 -8.56
C ARG A 16 -8.31 10.11 -9.00
N SER A 17 -9.27 9.57 -9.76
CA SER A 17 -9.22 8.17 -10.23
C SER A 17 -8.02 7.84 -11.14
N GLU A 18 -7.34 8.87 -11.66
CA GLU A 18 -6.10 8.69 -12.44
C GLU A 18 -4.88 8.41 -11.54
N ASN A 19 -4.94 8.80 -10.27
CA ASN A 19 -3.77 8.81 -9.37
C ASN A 19 -3.98 7.97 -8.09
N ASP A 20 -5.21 7.77 -7.64
CA ASP A 20 -5.51 6.99 -6.44
C ASP A 20 -5.93 5.56 -6.80
N ALA A 21 -5.25 4.57 -6.23
CA ALA A 21 -5.63 3.17 -6.35
C ALA A 21 -6.22 2.65 -5.03
N ILE A 22 -7.51 2.35 -5.02
CA ILE A 22 -8.15 1.62 -3.92
C ILE A 22 -7.95 0.12 -4.18
N VAL A 23 -7.16 -0.53 -3.35
CA VAL A 23 -6.92 -1.96 -3.47
C VAL A 23 -8.05 -2.75 -2.83
N ARG A 24 -8.67 -3.65 -3.61
CA ARG A 24 -9.74 -4.54 -3.16
C ARG A 24 -9.16 -5.62 -2.25
N VAL A 25 -9.41 -5.46 -0.96
CA VAL A 25 -8.97 -6.36 0.12
C VAL A 25 -9.33 -7.84 -0.14
N GLY A 26 -10.46 -8.12 -0.80
CA GLY A 26 -10.89 -9.49 -1.12
C GLY A 26 -9.90 -10.27 -2.00
N ALA A 27 -9.20 -9.62 -2.94
CA ALA A 27 -8.18 -10.28 -3.75
C ALA A 27 -6.94 -10.65 -2.93
N LEU A 28 -6.59 -9.83 -1.93
CA LEU A 28 -5.49 -10.10 -1.01
C LEU A 28 -5.79 -11.29 -0.12
N ILE A 29 -7.01 -11.39 0.42
CA ILE A 29 -7.44 -12.53 1.23
C ILE A 29 -7.28 -13.85 0.45
N LEU A 30 -7.68 -13.87 -0.83
CA LEU A 30 -7.56 -15.08 -1.65
C LEU A 30 -6.10 -15.51 -1.85
N ILE A 31 -5.18 -14.55 -2.01
CA ILE A 31 -3.74 -14.82 -2.13
C ILE A 31 -3.16 -15.31 -0.81
N MET A 32 -3.59 -14.73 0.31
CA MET A 32 -3.15 -15.06 1.67
C MET A 32 -3.63 -16.44 2.15
N LEU A 33 -4.56 -17.07 1.44
CA LEU A 33 -5.07 -18.41 1.77
C LEU A 33 -4.25 -19.51 1.10
N VAL A 34 -3.35 -19.20 0.16
CA VAL A 34 -2.59 -20.23 -0.56
C VAL A 34 -1.72 -21.05 0.40
N VAL A 35 -0.79 -20.43 1.15
CA VAL A 35 0.09 -21.15 2.08
C VAL A 35 -0.71 -21.86 3.18
N PRO A 36 -1.70 -21.24 3.85
CA PRO A 36 -2.52 -21.94 4.84
C PRO A 36 -3.27 -23.15 4.25
N VAL A 37 -3.86 -23.02 3.05
CA VAL A 37 -4.56 -24.13 2.39
C VAL A 37 -3.57 -25.23 2.02
N MET A 38 -2.41 -24.90 1.45
CA MET A 38 -1.38 -25.88 1.14
C MET A 38 -0.85 -26.58 2.39
N ALA A 39 -0.65 -25.86 3.50
CA ALA A 39 -0.27 -26.46 4.78
C ALA A 39 -1.33 -27.44 5.29
N VAL A 40 -2.62 -27.10 5.17
CA VAL A 40 -3.73 -28.00 5.53
C VAL A 40 -3.74 -29.22 4.61
N LEU A 41 -3.60 -29.04 3.29
CA LEU A 41 -3.58 -30.14 2.33
C LEU A 41 -2.42 -31.10 2.59
N LEU A 42 -1.21 -30.58 2.84
CA LEU A 42 -0.04 -31.39 3.18
C LEU A 42 -0.21 -32.10 4.52
N THR A 43 -0.85 -31.47 5.51
CA THR A 43 -1.17 -32.12 6.79
C THR A 43 -2.17 -33.25 6.59
N LEU A 44 -3.21 -33.03 5.78
CA LEU A 44 -4.21 -34.06 5.47
C LEU A 44 -3.60 -35.22 4.69
N ASP A 45 -2.68 -34.94 3.77
CA ASP A 45 -1.98 -35.95 2.99
C ASP A 45 -1.01 -36.77 3.87
N ALA A 46 -0.25 -36.11 4.74
CA ALA A 46 0.57 -36.78 5.74
C ALA A 46 -0.26 -37.68 6.69
N LEU A 47 -1.44 -37.22 7.10
CA LEU A 47 -2.37 -38.02 7.91
C LEU A 47 -2.98 -39.19 7.12
N TRP A 48 -3.28 -39.00 5.84
CA TRP A 48 -3.79 -40.07 4.97
C TRP A 48 -2.73 -41.15 4.76
N ILE A 49 -1.49 -40.77 4.48
CA ILE A 49 -0.35 -41.68 4.35
C ILE A 49 -0.08 -42.38 5.68
N PHE A 50 -0.06 -41.64 6.79
CA PHE A 50 0.10 -42.26 8.11
C PHE A 50 -0.99 -43.32 8.37
N ASN A 51 -2.25 -43.03 8.07
CA ASN A 51 -3.35 -43.98 8.29
C ASN A 51 -3.37 -45.17 7.32
N THR A 52 -2.95 -44.97 6.06
CA THR A 52 -2.97 -46.03 5.04
C THR A 52 -1.81 -47.00 5.24
N TYR A 53 -0.64 -46.51 5.65
CA TYR A 53 0.58 -47.31 5.75
C TYR A 53 0.80 -47.91 7.14
N PHE A 54 0.38 -47.27 8.25
CA PHE A 54 0.37 -47.96 9.54
C PHE A 54 -0.70 -49.06 9.62
N ALA A 55 -1.62 -49.13 8.64
CA ALA A 55 -2.54 -50.25 8.48
C ALA A 55 -1.92 -51.45 7.74
N ASP A 56 -0.82 -51.27 6.99
CA ASP A 56 -0.10 -52.34 6.31
C ASP A 56 1.39 -52.36 6.72
N PRO A 57 1.80 -53.27 7.64
CA PRO A 57 3.16 -53.33 8.17
C PRO A 57 4.23 -53.79 7.17
N THR A 58 3.88 -54.07 5.91
CA THR A 58 4.81 -54.54 4.88
C THR A 58 5.42 -53.43 4.02
N GLU A 59 4.84 -52.22 4.01
CA GLU A 59 5.36 -51.09 3.25
C GLU A 59 6.17 -50.14 4.15
N VAL A 60 7.50 -50.12 3.95
CA VAL A 60 8.41 -49.20 4.64
C VAL A 60 8.48 -47.90 3.86
N ILE A 61 7.82 -46.85 4.36
CA ILE A 61 8.08 -45.49 3.86
C ILE A 61 9.44 -45.05 4.40
N GLU A 62 10.34 -44.69 3.50
CA GLU A 62 11.48 -43.84 3.86
C GLU A 62 10.95 -42.43 4.15
N LEU A 63 10.59 -42.19 5.42
CA LEU A 63 10.11 -40.91 5.93
C LEU A 63 10.90 -39.69 5.42
N PRO A 64 12.23 -39.76 5.21
CA PRO A 64 12.99 -38.66 4.60
C PRO A 64 12.56 -38.31 3.16
N ASN A 65 12.26 -39.30 2.30
CA ASN A 65 11.85 -39.05 0.92
C ASN A 65 10.44 -38.45 0.87
N PHE A 66 9.53 -38.96 1.71
CA PHE A 66 8.20 -38.37 1.88
C PHE A 66 8.28 -36.90 2.32
N ILE A 67 9.11 -36.60 3.33
CA ILE A 67 9.31 -35.21 3.79
C ILE A 67 9.90 -34.33 2.68
N LEU A 68 10.87 -34.83 1.91
CA LEU A 68 11.50 -34.07 0.83
C LEU A 68 10.53 -33.79 -0.33
N ASP A 69 9.74 -34.77 -0.76
CA ASP A 69 8.75 -34.61 -1.83
C ASP A 69 7.67 -33.58 -1.46
N HIS A 70 7.26 -33.54 -0.19
CA HIS A 70 6.23 -32.61 0.30
C HIS A 70 6.80 -31.24 0.70
N MET A 71 8.10 -31.17 0.97
CA MET A 71 8.81 -29.91 1.15
C MET A 71 8.84 -29.10 -0.15
N ASP A 72 8.97 -29.73 -1.31
CA ASP A 72 8.95 -29.05 -2.61
C ASP A 72 7.60 -28.33 -2.85
N ASP A 73 6.48 -28.98 -2.51
CA ASP A 73 5.14 -28.38 -2.62
C ASP A 73 4.93 -27.23 -1.64
N PHE A 74 5.39 -27.40 -0.38
CA PHE A 74 5.30 -26.35 0.64
C PHE A 74 6.14 -25.13 0.28
N VAL A 75 7.36 -25.36 -0.20
CA VAL A 75 8.29 -24.34 -0.67
C VAL A 75 7.72 -23.64 -1.90
N GLY A 76 7.19 -24.39 -2.86
CA GLY A 76 6.56 -23.84 -4.07
C GLY A 76 5.38 -22.93 -3.74
N ALA A 77 4.54 -23.32 -2.78
CA ALA A 77 3.43 -22.50 -2.28
C ALA A 77 3.92 -21.18 -1.65
N HIS A 78 4.93 -21.25 -0.78
CA HIS A 78 5.55 -20.06 -0.18
C HIS A 78 6.12 -19.14 -1.26
N MET A 79 6.90 -19.69 -2.19
CA MET A 79 7.50 -18.92 -3.28
C MET A 79 6.44 -18.21 -4.13
N MET A 80 5.34 -18.88 -4.48
CA MET A 80 4.24 -18.27 -5.21
C MET A 80 3.61 -17.11 -4.42
N GLU A 81 3.27 -17.35 -3.16
CA GLU A 81 2.62 -16.33 -2.31
C GLU A 81 3.53 -15.12 -2.08
N TYR A 82 4.82 -15.34 -1.76
CA TYR A 82 5.78 -14.27 -1.59
C TYR A 82 6.02 -13.49 -2.89
N THR A 83 6.07 -14.15 -4.05
CA THR A 83 6.23 -13.49 -5.35
C THR A 83 5.04 -12.58 -5.63
N ILE A 84 3.83 -13.09 -5.43
CA ILE A 84 2.60 -12.32 -5.63
C ILE A 84 2.51 -11.16 -4.62
N GLY A 85 2.81 -11.41 -3.34
CA GLY A 85 2.83 -10.37 -2.30
C GLY A 85 3.84 -9.27 -2.57
N THR A 86 5.05 -9.64 -3.00
CA THR A 86 6.11 -8.71 -3.40
C THR A 86 5.69 -7.85 -4.59
N PHE A 87 5.01 -8.44 -5.58
CA PHE A 87 4.47 -7.73 -6.74
C PHE A 87 3.34 -6.77 -6.32
N ILE A 88 2.42 -7.19 -5.47
CA ILE A 88 1.36 -6.32 -4.94
C ILE A 88 1.94 -5.14 -4.17
N LEU A 89 2.91 -5.37 -3.29
CA LEU A 89 3.58 -4.30 -2.56
C LEU A 89 4.25 -3.30 -3.49
N PHE A 90 4.80 -3.75 -4.62
CA PHE A 90 5.32 -2.85 -5.65
C PHE A 90 4.20 -1.96 -6.22
N PHE A 91 3.03 -2.51 -6.57
CA PHE A 91 1.90 -1.68 -7.03
C PHE A 91 1.39 -0.73 -5.95
N LEU A 92 1.32 -1.17 -4.70
CA LEU A 92 0.91 -0.33 -3.57
C LEU A 92 1.88 0.83 -3.36
N MET A 93 3.19 0.57 -3.40
CA MET A 93 4.21 1.60 -3.31
C MET A 93 4.12 2.59 -4.48
N LYS A 94 3.81 2.10 -5.68
CA LYS A 94 3.60 2.97 -6.86
C LYS A 94 2.35 3.83 -6.69
N ALA A 95 1.23 3.21 -6.32
CA ALA A 95 -0.02 3.92 -6.08
C ALA A 95 0.14 4.97 -4.98
N PHE A 96 0.85 4.64 -3.89
CA PHE A 96 1.17 5.59 -2.83
C PHE A 96 2.04 6.74 -3.34
N TYR A 97 3.04 6.47 -4.17
CA TYR A 97 3.85 7.52 -4.80
C TYR A 97 3.01 8.47 -5.68
N ASP A 98 2.14 7.92 -6.52
CA ASP A 98 1.25 8.69 -7.40
C ASP A 98 0.26 9.52 -6.57
N HIS A 99 -0.25 8.96 -5.49
CA HIS A 99 -1.09 9.65 -4.49
C HIS A 99 -0.35 10.82 -3.82
N CYS A 100 0.86 10.60 -3.29
CA CYS A 100 1.67 11.67 -2.68
C CYS A 100 1.99 12.81 -3.67
N LYS A 101 2.21 12.48 -4.95
CA LYS A 101 2.42 13.48 -6.01
C LYS A 101 1.18 14.35 -6.19
N ARG A 102 0.00 13.73 -6.21
CA ARG A 102 -1.29 14.40 -6.27
C ARG A 102 -1.54 15.24 -5.01
N ASP A 103 -1.04 14.81 -3.86
CA ASP A 103 -1.17 15.58 -2.61
C ASP A 103 -0.50 16.94 -2.67
N HIS A 104 0.72 16.96 -3.20
CA HIS A 104 1.41 18.21 -3.44
C HIS A 104 0.63 19.15 -4.35
N MET A 105 -0.08 18.63 -5.36
CA MET A 105 -0.85 19.43 -6.31
C MET A 105 -2.06 20.09 -5.66
N TRP A 106 -2.86 19.37 -4.87
CA TRP A 106 -4.02 19.99 -4.23
C TRP A 106 -3.61 20.98 -3.13
N MET A 107 -2.55 20.69 -2.38
CA MET A 107 -2.03 21.63 -1.38
C MET A 107 -1.47 22.90 -2.01
N ASP A 108 -0.76 22.79 -3.13
CA ASP A 108 -0.32 23.98 -3.91
C ASP A 108 -1.50 24.81 -4.39
N ALA A 109 -2.56 24.15 -4.87
CA ALA A 109 -3.76 24.82 -5.31
C ALA A 109 -4.47 25.55 -4.15
N LEU A 110 -4.52 24.96 -2.95
CA LEU A 110 -5.11 25.62 -1.79
C LEU A 110 -4.25 26.78 -1.25
N ILE A 111 -2.92 26.64 -1.27
CA ILE A 111 -1.99 27.74 -0.97
C ILE A 111 -2.26 28.91 -1.93
N GLY A 112 -2.29 28.65 -3.25
CA GLY A 112 -2.56 29.67 -4.25
C GLY A 112 -3.94 30.29 -4.07
N TYR A 113 -4.95 29.50 -3.71
CA TYR A 113 -6.30 30.01 -3.45
C TYR A 113 -6.32 30.97 -2.25
N ALA A 114 -5.60 30.64 -1.17
CA ALA A 114 -5.48 31.53 -0.02
C ALA A 114 -4.77 32.84 -0.38
N GLU A 115 -3.68 32.78 -1.14
CA GLU A 115 -2.92 33.96 -1.59
C GLU A 115 -3.74 34.86 -2.51
N GLU A 116 -4.48 34.29 -3.45
CA GLU A 116 -5.39 35.03 -4.34
C GLU A 116 -6.54 35.71 -3.58
N ASN A 117 -6.90 35.18 -2.40
CA ASN A 117 -7.85 35.80 -1.47
C ASN A 117 -7.15 36.74 -0.45
N GLY A 118 -5.89 37.11 -0.69
CA GLY A 118 -5.15 38.09 0.10
C GLY A 118 -4.63 37.57 1.45
N ARG A 119 -4.55 36.24 1.64
CA ARG A 119 -4.04 35.63 2.87
C ARG A 119 -2.55 35.37 2.79
N ASP A 120 -1.86 35.47 3.93
CA ASP A 120 -0.48 35.02 4.05
C ASP A 120 -0.44 33.49 4.22
N ALA A 121 -0.05 32.79 3.15
CA ALA A 121 0.08 31.34 3.14
C ALA A 121 1.48 30.84 3.53
N SER A 122 2.34 31.68 4.12
CA SER A 122 3.71 31.31 4.51
C SER A 122 3.78 30.06 5.41
N LYS A 123 2.88 29.95 6.39
CA LYS A 123 2.81 28.79 7.28
C LYS A 123 2.34 27.51 6.56
N LEU A 124 1.35 27.62 5.66
CA LEU A 124 0.92 26.50 4.81
C LEU A 124 2.05 25.98 3.93
N LYS A 125 2.85 26.88 3.34
CA LYS A 125 4.04 26.51 2.58
C LYS A 125 5.04 25.77 3.46
N SER A 126 5.32 26.27 4.66
CA SER A 126 6.22 25.61 5.61
C SER A 126 5.78 24.19 5.94
N ILE A 127 4.50 23.97 6.24
CA ILE A 127 3.94 22.65 6.54
C ILE A 127 4.06 21.73 5.32
N LYS A 128 3.73 22.22 4.12
CA LYS A 128 3.86 21.45 2.88
C LYS A 128 5.32 21.04 2.59
N GLU A 129 6.29 21.88 2.91
CA GLU A 129 7.71 21.52 2.78
C GLU A 129 8.11 20.35 3.69
N GLU A 130 7.39 20.10 4.79
CA GLU A 130 7.59 18.90 5.62
C GLU A 130 7.23 17.62 4.85
N MET A 131 6.27 17.65 3.92
CA MET A 131 6.03 16.52 3.02
C MET A 131 7.22 16.26 2.08
N LYS A 132 7.96 17.30 1.70
CA LYS A 132 9.19 17.12 0.89
C LYS A 132 10.31 16.41 1.66
N ILE A 133 10.23 16.32 2.99
CA ILE A 133 11.14 15.48 3.80
C ILE A 133 10.95 13.99 3.43
N GLY A 134 9.83 13.61 2.80
CA GLY A 134 9.55 12.32 2.19
C GLY A 134 9.85 12.20 0.68
N ARG A 135 10.95 12.81 0.18
CA ARG A 135 11.31 12.88 -1.26
C ARG A 135 11.05 11.59 -2.04
N ALA A 136 10.72 11.77 -3.32
CA ALA A 136 10.85 10.76 -4.38
C ALA A 136 12.18 9.98 -4.27
N ASP A 137 13.29 10.63 -3.90
CA ASP A 137 14.59 10.00 -3.63
C ASP A 137 14.53 8.86 -2.59
N ARG A 138 13.71 8.98 -1.53
CA ARG A 138 13.53 7.92 -0.53
C ARG A 138 12.72 6.77 -1.09
N ILE A 139 11.69 7.06 -1.89
CA ILE A 139 10.90 6.04 -2.57
C ILE A 139 11.75 5.32 -3.62
N TYR A 140 12.59 6.03 -4.38
CA TYR A 140 13.59 5.43 -5.29
C TYR A 140 14.62 4.58 -4.54
N LYS A 141 15.08 4.98 -3.35
CA LYS A 141 15.94 4.15 -2.50
C LYS A 141 15.23 2.87 -2.07
N VAL A 142 13.95 2.94 -1.69
CA VAL A 142 13.16 1.74 -1.37
C VAL A 142 13.00 0.84 -2.58
N TYR A 143 12.72 1.39 -3.76
CA TYR A 143 12.71 0.61 -4.99
C TYR A 143 14.07 -0.05 -5.26
N GLY A 144 15.18 0.68 -5.08
CA GLY A 144 16.52 0.14 -5.23
C GLY A 144 16.78 -1.03 -4.27
N VAL A 145 16.44 -0.87 -2.98
CA VAL A 145 16.53 -1.93 -1.97
C VAL A 145 15.64 -3.12 -2.34
N TRP A 146 14.42 -2.86 -2.82
CA TRP A 146 13.50 -3.89 -3.30
C TRP A 146 14.09 -4.69 -4.46
N PHE A 147 14.68 -4.04 -5.47
CA PHE A 147 15.33 -4.71 -6.59
C PHE A 147 16.54 -5.55 -6.16
N VAL A 148 17.30 -5.08 -5.17
CA VAL A 148 18.38 -5.88 -4.56
C VAL A 148 17.81 -7.16 -3.94
N PHE A 149 16.73 -7.07 -3.16
CA PHE A 149 16.08 -8.23 -2.58
C PHE A 149 15.55 -9.20 -3.64
N VAL A 150 14.88 -8.70 -4.69
CA VAL A 150 14.41 -9.53 -5.81
C VAL A 150 15.58 -10.23 -6.51
N GLY A 151 16.67 -9.52 -6.77
CA GLY A 151 17.89 -10.09 -7.34
C GLY A 151 18.47 -11.21 -6.46
N LEU A 152 18.54 -10.99 -5.14
CA LEU A 152 18.96 -12.02 -4.19
C LEU A 152 18.03 -13.23 -4.21
N CYS A 153 16.71 -13.03 -4.26
CA CYS A 153 15.74 -14.11 -4.37
C CYS A 153 15.98 -14.95 -5.63
N CYS A 154 16.19 -14.31 -6.79
CA CYS A 154 16.50 -15.01 -8.04
C CYS A 154 17.79 -15.84 -7.94
N VAL A 155 18.84 -15.30 -7.29
CA VAL A 155 20.10 -16.01 -7.09
C VAL A 155 19.90 -17.24 -6.20
N PHE A 156 19.26 -17.09 -5.05
CA PHE A 156 19.00 -18.22 -4.15
C PHE A 156 18.09 -19.27 -4.79
N GLN A 157 17.09 -18.86 -5.58
CA GLN A 157 16.24 -19.78 -6.32
C GLN A 157 17.02 -20.57 -7.36
N ALA A 158 17.90 -19.92 -8.14
CA ALA A 158 18.75 -20.61 -9.12
C ALA A 158 19.71 -21.60 -8.44
N LEU A 159 20.28 -21.22 -7.29
CA LEU A 159 21.11 -22.11 -6.46
C LEU A 159 20.33 -23.31 -5.94
N PHE A 160 19.11 -23.10 -5.44
CA PHE A 160 18.25 -24.18 -4.97
C PHE A 160 17.98 -25.20 -6.08
N ILE A 161 17.52 -24.74 -7.24
CA ILE A 161 17.24 -25.60 -8.41
C ILE A 161 18.49 -26.41 -8.81
N SER A 162 19.65 -25.77 -8.80
CA SER A 162 20.91 -26.41 -9.21
C SER A 162 21.42 -27.44 -8.19
N MET A 163 21.08 -27.28 -6.91
CA MET A 163 21.60 -28.10 -5.83
C MET A 163 20.63 -29.18 -5.35
N ARG A 164 19.32 -29.10 -5.66
CA ARG A 164 18.31 -29.98 -5.05
C ARG A 164 18.62 -31.47 -5.24
N ASP A 165 19.00 -31.86 -6.47
CA ASP A 165 19.20 -33.27 -6.82
C ASP A 165 20.63 -33.75 -6.49
N LEU A 166 21.58 -32.82 -6.35
CA LEU A 166 23.01 -33.12 -6.17
C LEU A 166 23.43 -33.08 -4.69
N GLN A 167 22.87 -32.15 -3.91
CA GLN A 167 23.20 -31.90 -2.50
C GLN A 167 21.96 -31.47 -1.71
N PRO A 168 21.06 -32.41 -1.36
CA PRO A 168 19.77 -32.10 -0.74
C PRO A 168 19.88 -31.28 0.56
N HIS A 169 20.82 -31.60 1.44
CA HIS A 169 21.04 -30.86 2.68
C HIS A 169 21.45 -29.39 2.44
N THR A 170 22.28 -29.14 1.42
CA THR A 170 22.68 -27.78 1.03
C THR A 170 21.49 -27.04 0.42
N ALA A 171 20.69 -27.70 -0.43
CA ALA A 171 19.46 -27.14 -0.99
C ALA A 171 18.46 -26.69 0.09
N VAL A 172 18.30 -27.47 1.17
CA VAL A 172 17.48 -27.08 2.32
C VAL A 172 18.01 -25.81 3.02
N ALA A 173 19.33 -25.66 3.14
CA ALA A 173 19.90 -24.43 3.70
C ALA A 173 19.65 -23.21 2.78
N VAL A 174 19.80 -23.40 1.46
CA VAL A 174 19.56 -22.36 0.45
C VAL A 174 18.11 -21.91 0.45
N ILE A 175 17.15 -22.83 0.55
CA ILE A 175 15.73 -22.47 0.57
C ILE A 175 15.33 -21.72 1.84
N ASN A 176 15.88 -22.10 2.99
CA ASN A 176 15.67 -21.35 4.24
C ASN A 176 16.23 -19.92 4.16
N ALA A 177 17.39 -19.75 3.51
CA ALA A 177 17.93 -18.42 3.25
C ALA A 177 17.03 -17.60 2.31
N LEU A 178 16.49 -18.21 1.26
CA LEU A 178 15.53 -17.57 0.35
C LEU A 178 14.27 -17.11 1.10
N ILE A 179 13.67 -17.98 1.92
CA ILE A 179 12.50 -17.65 2.75
C ILE A 179 12.81 -16.48 3.68
N PHE A 180 13.96 -16.51 4.36
CA PHE A 180 14.38 -15.42 5.24
C PHE A 180 14.52 -14.08 4.49
N VAL A 181 15.15 -14.08 3.31
CA VAL A 181 15.29 -12.89 2.45
C VAL A 181 13.92 -12.32 2.07
N MET A 182 12.96 -13.17 1.69
CA MET A 182 11.60 -12.76 1.37
C MET A 182 10.87 -12.15 2.58
N ILE A 183 10.98 -12.77 3.76
CA ILE A 183 10.39 -12.26 5.00
C ILE A 183 10.92 -10.86 5.33
N VAL A 184 12.25 -10.68 5.23
CA VAL A 184 12.89 -9.39 5.48
C VAL A 184 12.40 -8.35 4.47
N GLN A 185 12.34 -8.68 3.18
CA GLN A 185 11.88 -7.78 2.14
C GLN A 185 10.43 -7.35 2.37
N LEU A 186 9.50 -8.29 2.58
CA LEU A 186 8.09 -7.97 2.82
C LEU A 186 7.92 -7.10 4.06
N SER A 187 8.62 -7.44 5.15
CA SER A 187 8.54 -6.69 6.41
C SER A 187 9.05 -5.26 6.24
N TYR A 188 10.18 -5.11 5.54
CA TYR A 188 10.78 -3.81 5.25
C TYR A 188 9.85 -2.95 4.39
N THR A 189 9.39 -3.46 3.25
CA THR A 189 8.57 -2.70 2.31
C THR A 189 7.21 -2.34 2.91
N THR A 190 6.55 -3.29 3.57
CA THR A 190 5.23 -3.07 4.17
C THR A 190 5.31 -2.03 5.28
N GLY A 191 6.29 -2.16 6.17
CA GLY A 191 6.38 -1.24 7.27
C GLY A 191 6.94 0.14 6.88
N PHE A 192 7.76 0.22 5.82
CA PHE A 192 8.05 1.50 5.18
C PHE A 192 6.78 2.19 4.70
N LEU A 193 5.90 1.47 3.98
CA LEU A 193 4.64 2.03 3.48
C LEU A 193 3.78 2.58 4.62
N ILE A 194 3.56 1.79 5.68
CA ILE A 194 2.79 2.22 6.87
C ILE A 194 3.40 3.46 7.53
N TYR A 195 4.71 3.44 7.75
CA TYR A 195 5.42 4.56 8.38
C TYR A 195 5.26 5.86 7.59
N PHE A 196 5.37 5.79 6.26
CA PHE A 196 5.22 6.97 5.41
C PHE A 196 3.78 7.46 5.34
N ILE A 197 2.78 6.57 5.30
CA ILE A 197 1.38 6.97 5.34
C ILE A 197 1.10 7.78 6.62
N ASN A 198 1.57 7.33 7.79
CA ASN A 198 1.39 8.05 9.05
C ASN A 198 1.99 9.46 9.01
N ILE A 199 3.22 9.61 8.53
CA ILE A 199 3.88 10.92 8.42
C ILE A 199 3.09 11.85 7.49
N TYR A 200 2.61 11.32 6.36
CA TYR A 200 1.86 12.11 5.38
C TYR A 200 0.50 12.54 5.97
N ASP A 201 -0.20 11.65 6.65
CA ASP A 201 -1.47 11.94 7.32
C ASP A 201 -1.31 13.05 8.37
N GLU A 202 -0.30 12.96 9.26
CA GLU A 202 0.00 13.99 10.26
C GLU A 202 0.29 15.38 9.65
N VAL A 203 1.00 15.41 8.51
CA VAL A 203 1.28 16.66 7.80
C VAL A 203 0.03 17.21 7.13
N GLN A 204 -0.78 16.36 6.50
CA GLN A 204 -2.04 16.76 5.86
C GLN A 204 -3.04 17.29 6.90
N VAL A 205 -3.17 16.65 8.06
CA VAL A 205 -4.03 17.12 9.16
C VAL A 205 -3.62 18.53 9.56
N ARG A 206 -2.34 18.74 9.94
CA ARG A 206 -1.83 20.08 10.31
C ARG A 206 -2.01 21.12 9.20
N PHE A 207 -1.86 20.71 7.94
CA PHE A 207 -2.11 21.59 6.81
C PHE A 207 -3.58 22.01 6.72
N THR A 208 -4.51 21.06 6.87
CA THR A 208 -5.96 21.35 6.82
C THR A 208 -6.42 22.19 8.02
N GLU A 209 -5.86 21.98 9.21
CA GLU A 209 -6.07 22.84 10.39
C GLU A 209 -5.68 24.28 10.10
N GLU A 210 -4.46 24.48 9.59
CA GLU A 210 -3.95 25.80 9.28
C GLU A 210 -4.76 26.46 8.16
N TYR A 211 -5.13 25.71 7.13
CA TYR A 211 -5.92 26.23 6.01
C TYR A 211 -7.30 26.67 6.48
N GLN A 212 -7.94 25.88 7.34
CA GLN A 212 -9.25 26.21 7.89
C GLN A 212 -9.19 27.45 8.80
N SER A 213 -8.15 27.57 9.62
CA SER A 213 -7.89 28.76 10.43
C SER A 213 -7.71 30.01 9.56
N LEU A 214 -6.86 29.91 8.53
CA LEU A 214 -6.51 31.01 7.63
C LEU A 214 -7.71 31.50 6.79
N MET A 215 -8.63 30.59 6.46
CA MET A 215 -9.79 30.84 5.60
C MET A 215 -11.11 30.94 6.38
N SER A 216 -11.08 30.99 7.71
CA SER A 216 -12.25 30.90 8.59
C SER A 216 -13.31 31.98 8.39
N ASP A 217 -12.92 33.17 7.91
CA ASP A 217 -13.83 34.26 7.57
C ASP A 217 -14.42 34.14 6.15
N LEU A 218 -13.84 33.27 5.33
CA LEU A 218 -14.21 33.07 3.93
C LEU A 218 -14.97 31.76 3.70
N LEU A 219 -14.65 30.71 4.45
CA LEU A 219 -15.20 29.36 4.32
C LEU A 219 -15.88 28.97 5.63
N PRO A 220 -17.03 28.27 5.58
CA PRO A 220 -17.65 27.74 6.78
C PRO A 220 -16.73 26.71 7.44
N ASP A 221 -16.97 26.45 8.73
CA ASP A 221 -16.24 25.39 9.44
C ASP A 221 -16.51 24.01 8.82
N LEU A 222 -15.46 23.44 8.24
CA LEU A 222 -15.45 22.13 7.59
C LEU A 222 -15.07 21.01 8.55
N GLY A 223 -14.54 21.36 9.72
CA GLY A 223 -13.69 20.48 10.51
C GLY A 223 -12.35 20.21 9.82
N VAL A 224 -11.47 19.55 10.56
CA VAL A 224 -10.14 19.13 10.11
C VAL A 224 -10.25 17.74 9.47
N MET A 225 -9.31 17.38 8.58
CA MET A 225 -9.13 15.99 8.22
C MET A 225 -8.92 15.14 9.49
N VAL A 226 -9.59 13.98 9.58
CA VAL A 226 -9.52 13.13 10.77
C VAL A 226 -8.36 12.16 10.63
N ASP A 227 -7.38 12.26 11.54
CA ASP A 227 -6.37 11.22 11.73
C ASP A 227 -7.05 9.97 12.31
N ASN A 228 -7.06 8.90 11.54
CA ASN A 228 -7.54 7.59 11.98
C ASN A 228 -6.43 6.53 11.93
N ILE A 229 -5.19 6.93 11.69
CA ILE A 229 -4.10 6.01 11.42
C ILE A 229 -3.20 5.92 12.64
N LYS A 230 -3.21 4.75 13.28
CA LYS A 230 -2.39 4.52 14.47
C LYS A 230 -0.92 4.34 14.10
N GLU A 231 -0.05 5.00 14.85
CA GLU A 231 1.40 4.80 14.74
C GLU A 231 1.77 3.34 15.04
N ILE A 232 2.61 2.74 14.18
CA ILE A 232 3.15 1.41 14.38
C ILE A 232 4.66 1.49 14.64
N LYS A 233 5.09 0.88 15.75
CA LYS A 233 6.51 0.69 16.06
C LYS A 233 7.08 -0.42 15.17
N MET A 234 7.88 0.00 14.20
CA MET A 234 8.49 -0.85 13.17
C MET A 234 9.39 -1.97 13.68
N VAL A 235 10.18 -1.70 14.72
CA VAL A 235 11.17 -2.67 15.24
C VAL A 235 10.50 -3.86 15.93
N PRO A 236 9.59 -3.68 16.91
CA PRO A 236 8.83 -4.79 17.50
C PRO A 236 8.11 -5.64 16.45
N TYR A 237 7.59 -4.99 15.42
CA TYR A 237 6.88 -5.66 14.34
C TYR A 237 7.76 -6.56 13.50
N MET A 238 8.92 -6.07 13.03
CA MET A 238 9.88 -6.89 12.28
C MET A 238 10.35 -8.09 13.12
N VAL A 239 10.57 -7.89 14.42
CA VAL A 239 10.96 -8.96 15.34
C VAL A 239 9.88 -10.05 15.40
N ILE A 240 8.61 -9.69 15.59
CA ILE A 240 7.51 -10.67 15.63
C ILE A 240 7.33 -11.36 14.28
N THR A 241 7.48 -10.65 13.16
CA THR A 241 7.36 -11.26 11.82
C THR A 241 8.45 -12.31 11.58
N ILE A 242 9.68 -12.08 12.05
CA ILE A 242 10.77 -13.06 11.98
C ILE A 242 10.44 -14.27 12.86
N PHE A 243 10.00 -14.07 14.10
CA PHE A 243 9.66 -15.16 15.02
C PHE A 243 8.43 -15.98 14.58
N THR A 244 7.55 -15.40 13.76
CA THR A 244 6.39 -16.07 13.18
C THR A 244 6.67 -16.66 11.79
N LEU A 245 7.94 -16.74 11.39
CA LEU A 245 8.38 -17.27 10.09
C LEU A 245 7.64 -16.64 8.91
N GLY A 246 7.32 -15.34 8.99
CA GLY A 246 6.67 -14.62 7.91
C GLY A 246 5.15 -14.70 7.90
N LEU A 247 4.50 -15.49 8.77
CA LEU A 247 3.02 -15.52 8.84
C LEU A 247 2.44 -14.12 9.11
N LEU A 248 3.12 -13.32 9.95
CA LEU A 248 2.68 -11.95 10.20
C LEU A 248 2.87 -11.03 8.99
N SER A 249 3.81 -11.31 8.07
CA SER A 249 4.10 -10.47 6.89
C SER A 249 2.91 -10.37 5.93
N LEU A 250 2.02 -11.36 5.97
CA LEU A 250 0.79 -11.36 5.20
C LEU A 250 -0.25 -10.44 5.87
N PHE A 251 -0.50 -10.65 7.16
CA PHE A 251 -1.38 -9.76 7.94
C PHE A 251 -0.92 -8.30 7.86
N SER A 252 0.40 -8.11 7.80
CA SER A 252 1.06 -6.83 7.57
C SER A 252 0.60 -6.15 6.28
N MET A 253 0.61 -6.90 5.17
CA MET A 253 0.20 -6.40 3.87
C MET A 253 -1.28 -6.01 3.86
N PHE A 254 -2.13 -6.85 4.47
CA PHE A 254 -3.55 -6.51 4.68
C PHE A 254 -3.70 -5.21 5.46
N TRP A 255 -2.96 -5.06 6.55
CA TRP A 255 -3.00 -3.87 7.38
C TRP A 255 -2.54 -2.62 6.61
N ALA A 256 -1.44 -2.70 5.87
CA ALA A 256 -0.96 -1.58 5.06
C ALA A 256 -1.98 -1.14 4.00
N VAL A 257 -2.65 -2.10 3.34
CA VAL A 257 -3.73 -1.80 2.38
C VAL A 257 -4.92 -1.17 3.07
N HIS A 258 -5.32 -1.71 4.23
CA HIS A 258 -6.42 -1.17 5.01
C HIS A 258 -6.13 0.28 5.44
N THR A 259 -4.93 0.54 5.96
CA THR A 259 -4.44 1.86 6.35
C THR A 259 -4.45 2.83 5.16
N LEU A 260 -3.90 2.45 4.01
CA LEU A 260 -3.91 3.29 2.81
C LEU A 260 -5.34 3.61 2.34
N ASN A 261 -6.22 2.62 2.36
CA ASN A 261 -7.62 2.81 1.97
C ASN A 261 -8.37 3.76 2.94
N ILE A 262 -8.09 3.67 4.25
CA ILE A 262 -8.65 4.60 5.25
C ILE A 262 -8.14 6.02 4.99
N HIS A 263 -6.83 6.19 4.80
CA HIS A 263 -6.21 7.48 4.50
C HIS A 263 -6.88 8.15 3.29
N ILE A 264 -6.89 7.44 2.15
CA ILE A 264 -7.48 7.92 0.89
C ILE A 264 -8.95 8.31 1.10
N LYS A 265 -9.72 7.49 1.83
CA LYS A 265 -11.13 7.77 2.08
C LYS A 265 -11.34 9.01 2.94
N ASN A 266 -10.61 9.17 4.04
CA ASN A 266 -10.76 10.32 4.93
C ASN A 266 -10.38 11.62 4.20
N GLN A 267 -9.31 11.58 3.43
CA GLN A 267 -8.89 12.69 2.59
C GLN A 267 -9.96 13.02 1.54
N TRP A 268 -10.59 12.01 0.93
CA TRP A 268 -11.70 12.21 -0.01
C TRP A 268 -12.86 12.94 0.65
N ASP A 269 -13.33 12.45 1.79
CA ASP A 269 -14.46 13.04 2.47
C ASP A 269 -14.21 14.52 2.82
N TYR A 270 -12.97 14.90 3.14
CA TYR A 270 -12.57 16.29 3.35
C TYR A 270 -12.55 17.11 2.04
N GLU A 271 -11.82 16.64 1.03
CA GLU A 271 -11.64 17.35 -0.24
C GLU A 271 -12.97 17.57 -0.99
N GLU A 272 -13.88 16.59 -0.94
CA GLU A 272 -15.18 16.71 -1.58
C GLU A 272 -16.03 17.81 -0.92
N LYS A 273 -16.02 17.88 0.42
CA LYS A 273 -16.73 18.95 1.15
C LYS A 273 -16.14 20.31 0.82
N LEU A 274 -14.81 20.44 0.83
CA LEU A 274 -14.13 21.68 0.49
C LEU A 274 -14.41 22.10 -0.95
N MET A 275 -14.39 21.15 -1.90
CA MET A 275 -14.71 21.37 -3.31
C MET A 275 -16.12 21.96 -3.46
N ARG A 276 -17.13 21.34 -2.83
CA ARG A 276 -18.53 21.83 -2.88
C ARG A 276 -18.66 23.27 -2.39
N ILE A 277 -17.91 23.65 -1.35
CA ILE A 277 -17.91 25.01 -0.81
C ILE A 277 -17.25 25.99 -1.78
N ILE A 278 -16.05 25.66 -2.29
CA ILE A 278 -15.33 26.53 -3.23
C ILE A 278 -16.17 26.75 -4.50
N VAL A 279 -16.79 25.70 -5.05
CA VAL A 279 -17.69 25.83 -6.23
C VAL A 279 -18.85 26.78 -5.95
N LYS A 280 -19.51 26.63 -4.80
CA LYS A 280 -20.64 27.47 -4.41
C LYS A 280 -20.23 28.94 -4.26
N ARG A 281 -19.03 29.19 -3.73
CA ARG A 281 -18.48 30.53 -3.52
C ARG A 281 -18.03 31.19 -4.83
N GLU A 282 -17.25 30.48 -5.63
CA GLU A 282 -16.68 30.99 -6.89
C GLU A 282 -17.72 31.10 -8.02
N LYS A 283 -18.93 30.57 -7.82
CA LYS A 283 -19.99 30.47 -8.84
C LYS A 283 -19.42 29.87 -10.14
N ALA A 284 -18.65 28.78 -10.01
CA ALA A 284 -17.76 28.29 -11.06
C ALA A 284 -18.49 28.05 -12.41
N ILE A 285 -18.25 28.95 -13.36
CA ILE A 285 -18.72 28.92 -14.77
C ILE A 285 -17.63 28.30 -15.68
N ARG A 286 -16.42 28.02 -15.17
CA ARG A 286 -15.25 27.61 -15.97
C ARG A 286 -14.44 26.49 -15.33
N VAL A 287 -15.09 25.42 -14.86
CA VAL A 287 -14.37 24.14 -14.77
C VAL A 287 -13.95 23.83 -16.20
N GLU A 288 -12.65 23.90 -16.49
CA GLU A 288 -12.11 23.45 -17.78
C GLU A 288 -12.68 22.07 -18.02
N VAL A 289 -13.55 21.99 -19.03
CA VAL A 289 -14.08 20.74 -19.52
C VAL A 289 -12.85 20.01 -20.03
N VAL A 290 -12.35 19.08 -19.23
CA VAL A 290 -11.33 18.11 -19.63
C VAL A 290 -11.75 17.59 -21.01
N GLU A 291 -10.93 17.88 -22.02
CA GLU A 291 -11.10 17.35 -23.36
C GLU A 291 -11.18 15.82 -23.26
N ASP A 292 -12.35 15.29 -23.65
CA ASP A 292 -12.71 13.90 -23.87
C ASP A 292 -11.95 12.82 -23.07
N THR A 293 -12.21 12.77 -21.77
CA THR A 293 -12.25 11.49 -21.06
C THR A 293 -13.62 11.27 -20.41
N ASP A 294 -14.41 10.47 -21.12
CA ASP A 294 -15.53 9.65 -20.67
C ASP A 294 -16.72 10.38 -20.01
N ASP A 295 -17.88 10.33 -20.68
CA ASP A 295 -19.16 10.93 -20.22
C ASP A 295 -19.59 10.46 -18.81
N SER A 296 -18.96 9.42 -18.28
CA SER A 296 -19.09 8.92 -16.92
C SER A 296 -18.68 9.96 -15.85
N LEU A 297 -17.60 10.72 -16.06
CA LEU A 297 -17.09 11.73 -15.11
C LEU A 297 -17.91 13.01 -15.10
N LYS A 298 -18.38 13.48 -16.27
CA LYS A 298 -19.35 14.58 -16.37
C LYS A 298 -20.67 14.20 -15.70
N GLY A 299 -21.09 12.94 -15.85
CA GLY A 299 -22.25 12.38 -15.16
C GLY A 299 -22.08 12.28 -13.65
N LEU A 300 -20.86 12.05 -13.15
CA LEU A 300 -20.55 12.01 -11.72
C LEU A 300 -20.54 13.42 -11.11
N ALA A 301 -19.82 14.37 -11.73
CA ALA A 301 -19.78 15.77 -11.28
C ALA A 301 -21.18 16.42 -11.27
N ARG A 302 -22.02 16.16 -12.29
CA ARG A 302 -23.41 16.65 -12.33
C ARG A 302 -24.31 15.97 -11.30
N ARG A 303 -24.06 14.71 -10.93
CA ARG A 303 -24.80 14.02 -9.87
C ARG A 303 -24.41 14.54 -8.49
N MET A 304 -23.13 14.80 -8.25
CA MET A 304 -22.61 15.36 -6.99
C MET A 304 -23.07 16.81 -6.75
N MET A 305 -23.30 17.59 -7.82
CA MET A 305 -23.87 18.95 -7.70
C MET A 305 -25.39 18.99 -7.49
N ARG A 306 -26.09 17.85 -7.63
CA ARG A 306 -27.55 17.75 -7.45
C ARG A 306 -27.98 17.03 -6.17
N SER A 307 -27.03 16.52 -5.38
CA SER A 307 -27.23 15.85 -4.08
C SER A 307 -26.65 16.67 -2.94
#